data_AF-A0A439DWH5-F1
#
_entry.id   AF-A0A439DWH5-F1
#
_cell.length_a   1.000
_cell.length_b   1.000
_cell.length_c   1.000
_cell.angle_alpha   90.00
_cell.angle_beta   90.00
_cell.angle_gamma   90.00
#
_symmetry.space_group_name_H-M   'P 1'
#
loop_
_entity.id
_entity.type
_entity.pdbx_description
1 polymer ?
#
loop_
_entity_poly.entity_id
_entity_poly.type
_entity_poly.pdbx_seq_one_letter_code
_entity_poly.pdbx_strand_id
1 'polypeptide(L)' 'MSLFDLTLYEKQVRGCLFGSSNPRLDIRRMLELYQAGRLKLDELITREYTLDEVNQGYADMHSGLNLRGLIRF' A
#
# COMPACT_ATOMS: atom_id res chain seq x y z
N MET A 1 -16.39 7.69 18.49
CA MET A 1 -16.58 6.34 19.05
C MET A 1 -16.33 6.44 20.55
N SER A 2 -17.26 6.02 21.40
CA SER A 2 -17.10 6.16 22.85
C SER A 2 -16.30 4.99 23.42
N LEU A 3 -15.64 5.19 24.58
CA LEU A 3 -14.95 4.11 25.30
C LEU A 3 -15.94 3.04 25.80
N PHE A 4 -17.19 3.44 26.03
CA PHE A 4 -18.28 2.57 26.47
C PHE A 4 -18.62 1.51 25.40
N ASP A 5 -18.61 1.89 24.13
CA ASP A 5 -18.83 0.98 23.00
C ASP A 5 -17.71 -0.07 22.84
N LEU A 6 -16.49 0.26 23.28
CA LEU A 6 -15.34 -0.65 23.23
C LEU A 6 -15.53 -1.78 24.25
N THR A 7 -15.97 -1.45 25.46
CA THR A 7 -16.17 -2.40 26.56
C THR A 7 -17.44 -3.23 26.40
N LEU A 8 -18.60 -2.62 26.13
CA LEU A 8 -19.87 -3.35 26.09
C LEU A 8 -19.99 -4.36 24.94
N TYR A 9 -19.33 -4.07 23.82
CA TYR A 9 -19.37 -4.92 22.62
C TYR A 9 -18.05 -5.65 22.38
N GLU A 10 -17.15 -5.67 23.38
CA GLU A 10 -15.88 -6.39 23.35
C GLU A 10 -15.03 -6.09 22.10
N LYS A 11 -15.10 -4.86 21.59
CA LYS A 11 -14.33 -4.45 20.41
C LYS A 11 -12.85 -4.39 20.78
N GLN A 12 -11.99 -4.74 19.83
CA GLN A 12 -10.54 -4.78 20.03
C GLN A 12 -9.81 -3.71 19.23
N VAL A 13 -8.82 -3.06 19.85
CA VAL A 13 -7.81 -2.28 19.14
C VAL A 13 -6.62 -3.20 18.87
N ARG A 14 -6.29 -3.41 17.59
CA ARG A 14 -5.21 -4.31 17.17
C ARG A 14 -4.17 -3.52 16.40
N GLY A 15 -2.96 -3.48 16.93
CA GLY A 15 -1.79 -3.06 16.16
C GLY A 15 -1.48 -4.08 15.06
N CYS A 16 -0.88 -3.61 13.97
CA CYS A 16 -0.32 -4.49 12.94
C CYS A 16 0.99 -3.91 12.43
N LEU A 17 1.92 -4.80 12.08
CA LEU A 17 3.15 -4.46 11.39
C LEU A 17 3.11 -5.17 10.04
N PHE A 18 3.27 -4.44 8.95
CA PHE A 18 3.10 -4.96 7.57
C PHE A 18 1.78 -5.73 7.36
N GLY A 19 0.68 -5.25 7.94
CA GLY A 19 -0.61 -5.95 7.86
C GLY A 19 -0.69 -7.28 8.61
N SER A 20 0.21 -7.50 9.59
CA SER A 20 0.34 -8.77 10.33
C SER A 20 0.68 -9.96 9.43
N SER A 21 1.43 -9.67 8.36
CA SER A 21 1.79 -10.62 7.32
C SER A 21 2.98 -11.51 7.72
N ASN A 22 2.99 -12.75 7.22
CA ASN A 22 4.20 -13.55 7.07
C ASN A 22 4.78 -13.31 5.66
N PRO A 23 5.86 -12.51 5.51
CA PRO A 23 6.33 -12.08 4.20
C PRO A 23 6.69 -13.22 3.25
N ARG A 24 7.21 -14.35 3.77
CA ARG A 24 7.62 -15.50 2.94
C ARG A 24 6.43 -16.18 2.26
N LEU A 25 5.27 -16.16 2.90
CA LEU A 25 4.05 -16.80 2.39
C LEU A 25 3.17 -15.80 1.65
N ASP A 26 2.94 -14.65 2.27
CA ASP A 26 1.91 -13.71 1.81
C ASP A 26 2.36 -12.92 0.57
N ILE A 27 3.65 -12.57 0.44
CA ILE A 27 4.13 -11.89 -0.77
C ILE A 27 3.93 -12.80 -1.99
N ARG A 28 4.25 -14.09 -1.85
CA ARG A 28 4.00 -15.07 -2.92
C ARG A 28 2.52 -15.15 -3.27
N ARG A 29 1.64 -15.21 -2.27
CA ARG A 29 0.19 -15.21 -2.48
C ARG A 29 -0.30 -13.93 -3.16
N MET A 30 0.23 -12.76 -2.80
CA MET A 30 -0.11 -11.49 -3.43
C MET A 30 0.29 -11.46 -4.91
N LEU A 31 1.44 -12.03 -5.27
CA LEU A 31 1.86 -12.19 -6.67
C LEU A 31 0.90 -13.09 -7.44
N GLU A 32 0.51 -14.22 -6.87
CA GLU A 32 -0.48 -15.14 -7.47
C GLU A 32 -1.83 -14.43 -7.69
N LEU A 33 -2.27 -13.60 -6.74
CA LEU A 33 -3.50 -12.81 -6.87
C LEU A 33 -3.40 -11.74 -7.96
N TYR A 34 -2.23 -11.09 -8.10
CA TYR A 34 -1.99 -10.10 -9.15
C TYR A 34 -2.00 -10.77 -10.53
N GLN A 35 -1.30 -11.89 -10.70
CA GLN A 35 -1.29 -12.67 -11.94
C GLN A 35 -2.68 -13.18 -12.33
N ALA A 36 -3.50 -13.54 -11.33
CA ALA A 36 -4.89 -13.94 -11.54
C ALA A 36 -5.85 -12.76 -11.80
N GLY A 37 -5.36 -11.51 -11.87
CA GLY A 37 -6.17 -10.30 -12.08
C GLY A 37 -7.06 -9.92 -10.89
N ARG A 38 -6.86 -10.55 -9.73
CA ARG A 38 -7.66 -10.32 -8.50
C ARG A 38 -7.10 -9.22 -7.62
N LEU A 39 -5.83 -8.87 -7.81
CA LEU A 39 -5.17 -7.74 -7.16
C LEU A 39 -4.76 -6.75 -8.26
N LYS A 40 -5.30 -5.53 -8.21
CA LYS A 40 -5.10 -4.49 -9.22
C LYS A 40 -3.95 -3.58 -8.83
N LEU A 41 -2.72 -3.95 -9.17
CA LEU A 41 -1.53 -3.15 -8.84
C LEU A 41 -1.25 -2.06 -9.87
N ASP A 42 -1.53 -2.33 -11.15
CA ASP A 42 -1.18 -1.40 -12.24
C ASP A 42 -1.93 -0.07 -12.11
N GLU A 43 -3.18 -0.11 -11.66
CA GLU A 43 -4.02 1.08 -11.42
C GLU A 43 -3.49 2.00 -10.32
N LEU A 44 -2.57 1.50 -9.46
CA LEU A 44 -1.95 2.32 -8.41
C LEU A 44 -0.86 3.24 -8.98
N ILE A 45 -0.28 2.89 -10.12
CA ILE A 45 0.75 3.69 -10.79
C ILE A 45 0.06 4.86 -11.47
N THR A 46 0.26 6.06 -10.92
CA THR A 46 -0.35 7.28 -11.45
C THR A 46 0.65 8.11 -12.27
N ARG A 47 1.94 7.91 -12.05
CA ARG A 47 3.03 8.58 -12.78
C ARG A 47 4.25 7.68 -12.88
N GLU A 48 4.98 7.84 -13.97
CA GLU A 48 6.25 7.17 -14.23
C GLU A 48 7.33 8.21 -14.39
N TYR A 49 8.53 7.88 -13.92
CA TYR A 49 9.70 8.75 -13.98
C TYR A 49 10.92 7.93 -14.41
N THR A 50 11.89 8.59 -15.00
CA THR A 50 13.24 8.04 -15.15
C THR A 50 14.01 8.11 -13.83
N LEU A 51 15.15 7.42 -13.72
CA LEU A 51 15.99 7.50 -12.53
C LEU A 51 16.52 8.92 -12.26
N ASP A 52 16.83 9.68 -13.32
CA ASP A 52 17.31 11.07 -13.21
C ASP A 52 16.23 12.01 -12.64
N GLU A 53 14.96 11.65 -12.79
CA GLU A 53 13.80 12.41 -12.31
C GLU A 53 13.38 12.03 -10.88
N VAL A 54 14.16 11.22 -10.15
CA VAL A 54 13.80 10.75 -8.80
C VAL A 54 13.38 11.89 -7.86
N ASN A 55 14.06 13.03 -7.93
CA ASN A 55 13.73 14.21 -7.11
C ASN A 55 12.36 14.81 -7.46
N GLN A 56 11.98 14.79 -8.75
CA GLN A 56 10.64 15.19 -9.17
C GLN A 56 9.59 14.22 -8.64
N GLY A 57 9.88 12.91 -8.65
CA GLY A 57 8.99 11.90 -8.08
C GLY A 57 8.69 12.14 -6.60
N TYR A 58 9.69 12.53 -5.81
CA TYR A 58 9.51 12.94 -4.41
C TYR A 58 8.70 14.23 -4.27
N ALA A 59 8.97 15.25 -5.10
CA ALA A 59 8.21 16.51 -5.08
C ALA A 59 6.71 16.27 -5.40
N ASP A 60 6.42 15.41 -6.37
CA ASP A 60 5.06 15.02 -6.75
C ASP A 60 4.35 14.23 -5.63
N MET A 61 5.09 13.37 -4.91
CA MET A 61 4.56 12.65 -3.75
C MET A 61 4.19 13.62 -2.62
N HIS A 62 5.06 14.58 -2.29
CA HIS A 62 4.80 15.56 -1.24
C HIS A 62 3.67 16.54 -1.59
N SER A 63 3.51 16.87 -2.86
CA SER A 63 2.41 17.71 -3.36
C SER A 63 1.09 16.94 -3.59
N GLY A 64 1.08 15.62 -3.37
CA GLY A 64 -0.11 14.78 -3.56
C GLY A 64 -0.51 14.60 -5.02
N LEU A 65 0.39 14.84 -5.97
CA LEU A 65 0.15 14.69 -7.41
C LEU A 65 0.24 13.24 -7.91
N ASN A 66 0.84 12.34 -7.11
CA ASN A 66 0.89 10.92 -7.40
C ASN A 66 0.37 10.08 -6.22
N LEU A 67 -0.14 8.88 -6.54
CA LEU A 67 -0.43 7.84 -5.55
C LEU A 67 0.78 6.90 -5.41
N ARG A 68 1.25 6.36 -6.54
CA ARG A 68 2.53 5.66 -6.67
C ARG A 68 3.25 6.18 -7.91
N GLY A 69 4.47 6.64 -7.68
CA GLY A 69 5.44 6.90 -8.74
C GLY A 69 6.23 5.64 -9.04
N LEU A 70 6.28 5.23 -10.31
CA LEU A 70 7.14 4.12 -10.77
C LEU A 70 8.40 4.70 -11.41
N ILE A 71 9.57 4.31 -10.90
CA ILE A 71 10.85 4.62 -11.57
C ILE A 71 11.14 3.53 -12.61
N ARG A 72 11.35 3.94 -13.87
CA ARG A 72 11.86 3.08 -14.95
C ARG A 72 13.35 3.34 -15.16
N PHE A 73 14.14 2.27 -15.21
CA PHE A 73 15.60 2.29 -15.32
C PHE A 73 16.11 1.09 -16.09
#